data_AF-A0A968MMD4-F1
#
_entry.id   AF-A0A968MMD4-F1
#
_cell.length_a   1.000
_cell.length_b   1.000
_cell.length_c   1.000
_cell.angle_alpha   90.00
_cell.angle_beta   90.00
_cell.angle_gamma   90.00
#
_symmetry.space_group_name_H-M   'P 1'
#
loop_
_entity.id
_entity.type
_entity.pdbx_description
1 polymer ?
#
loop_
_entity_poly.entity_id
_entity_poly.type
_entity_poly.pdbx_seq_one_letter_code
_entity_poly.pdbx_strand_id
1 'polypeptide(L)'
;MAGGIAMNVGPSETNAGSAFLRSLQEEGAVPLVSANVRPAAKPGPSIARSFVRKVGSIRIGITGIATPEDVGTSEDFVALEYGPVLIDEVAALRASAEVVVVLAHSSRNDALDLARLVEGIDLIVHASRDAEGFDEPPPPESSDGRSSPARA
;
A
#
# COMPACT_ATOMS: atom_id res chain seq x y z
N MET A 1 2.19 -0.17 -24.29
CA MET A 1 1.85 0.29 -22.92
C MET A 1 1.16 -0.86 -22.21
N ALA A 2 1.77 -1.41 -21.15
CA ALA A 2 1.09 -2.43 -20.33
C ALA A 2 -0.19 -1.82 -19.74
N GLY A 3 -1.32 -2.51 -19.84
CA GLY A 3 -2.66 -2.01 -19.46
C GLY A 3 -2.90 -1.92 -17.96
N GLY A 4 -2.06 -1.18 -17.23
CA GLY A 4 -2.19 -0.96 -15.80
C GLY A 4 -3.53 -0.32 -15.42
N ILE A 5 -4.07 -0.70 -14.27
CA ILE A 5 -5.41 -0.28 -13.80
C ILE A 5 -5.32 0.81 -12.73
N ALA A 6 -4.25 0.83 -11.95
CA ALA A 6 -3.95 1.81 -10.91
C ALA A 6 -2.45 1.79 -10.60
N MET A 7 -1.96 2.88 -10.01
CA MET A 7 -0.62 2.97 -9.44
C MET A 7 -0.70 3.61 -8.06
N ASN A 8 -0.08 2.98 -7.06
CA ASN A 8 0.07 3.60 -5.76
C ASN A 8 1.11 4.71 -5.81
N VAL A 9 0.89 5.79 -5.07
CA VAL A 9 1.88 6.87 -4.93
C VAL A 9 2.86 6.50 -3.83
N GLY A 10 4.14 6.33 -4.20
CA GLY A 10 5.24 6.09 -3.28
C GLY A 10 6.35 7.14 -3.36
N PRO A 11 7.53 6.84 -2.78
CA PRO A 11 8.66 7.78 -2.68
C PRO A 11 9.20 8.25 -4.03
N SER A 12 9.19 7.38 -5.04
CA SER A 12 9.66 7.75 -6.39
C SER A 12 8.75 8.81 -7.00
N GLU A 13 7.44 8.64 -6.89
CA GLU A 13 6.44 9.59 -7.40
C GLU A 13 6.49 10.92 -6.64
N THR A 14 6.63 10.88 -5.31
CA THR A 14 6.68 12.10 -4.49
C THR A 14 7.98 12.89 -4.68
N ASN A 15 9.10 12.21 -4.94
CA ASN A 15 10.38 12.85 -5.26
C ASN A 15 10.42 13.42 -6.69
N ALA A 16 9.68 12.83 -7.63
CA ALA A 16 9.53 13.41 -8.96
C ALA A 16 8.70 14.71 -8.95
N GLY A 17 7.90 14.91 -7.91
CA GLY A 17 7.24 16.17 -7.60
C GLY A 17 5.85 16.32 -8.22
N SER A 18 5.10 17.28 -7.68
CA SER A 18 3.70 17.51 -8.06
C SER A 18 3.52 17.86 -9.54
N ALA A 19 4.47 18.58 -10.13
CA ALA A 19 4.40 18.97 -11.54
C ALA A 19 4.49 17.77 -12.49
N PHE A 20 5.39 16.82 -12.20
CA PHE A 20 5.56 15.61 -12.99
C PHE A 20 4.32 14.70 -12.90
N LEU A 21 3.78 14.50 -11.70
CA LEU A 21 2.58 13.69 -11.56
C LEU A 21 1.38 14.29 -12.29
N ARG A 22 1.25 15.63 -12.33
CA ARG A 22 0.22 16.28 -13.14
C ARG A 22 0.41 16.04 -14.64
N SER A 23 1.64 16.16 -15.16
CA SER A 23 1.87 15.93 -16.60
C SER A 23 1.56 14.48 -16.98
N LEU A 24 1.90 13.50 -16.14
CA LEU A 24 1.52 12.11 -16.34
C LEU A 24 0.00 11.92 -16.42
N GLN A 25 -0.77 12.64 -15.57
CA GLN A 25 -2.23 12.56 -15.59
C GLN A 25 -2.82 13.18 -16.85
N GLU A 26 -2.26 14.29 -17.34
CA GLU A 26 -2.67 14.95 -18.58
C GLU A 26 -2.38 14.07 -19.81
N GLU A 27 -1.31 13.28 -19.77
CA GLU A 27 -0.95 12.31 -20.80
C GLU A 27 -1.81 11.02 -20.78
N GLY A 28 -2.78 10.93 -19.87
CA GLY A 28 -3.67 9.78 -19.75
C GLY A 28 -3.02 8.54 -19.12
N ALA A 29 -2.05 8.75 -18.22
CA ALA A 29 -1.46 7.66 -17.44
C ALA A 29 -2.50 6.99 -16.53
N VAL A 30 -2.08 5.86 -15.92
CA VAL A 30 -2.92 5.10 -14.99
C VAL A 30 -3.36 5.95 -13.79
N PRO A 31 -4.58 5.75 -13.24
CA PRO A 31 -5.03 6.48 -12.07
C PRO A 31 -4.09 6.32 -10.87
N LEU A 32 -3.75 7.45 -10.23
CA LEU A 32 -2.99 7.49 -8.99
C LEU A 32 -3.92 7.24 -7.80
N VAL A 33 -3.52 6.32 -6.93
CA VAL A 33 -4.26 5.98 -5.71
C VAL A 33 -3.34 6.01 -4.49
N SER A 34 -3.81 6.55 -3.38
CA SER A 34 -3.18 6.40 -2.07
C SER A 34 -4.17 6.90 -1.02
N ALA A 35 -4.41 6.11 0.02
CA ALA A 35 -5.27 6.48 1.13
C ALA A 35 -4.59 7.50 2.03
N ASN A 36 -3.26 7.44 2.19
CA ASN A 36 -2.53 8.22 3.19
C ASN A 36 -1.62 9.32 2.62
N VAL A 37 -1.36 9.38 1.31
CA VAL A 37 -0.53 10.42 0.68
C VAL A 37 -1.37 11.51 0.01
N ARG A 38 -1.08 12.79 0.29
CA ARG A 38 -1.76 13.94 -0.32
C ARG A 38 -0.78 15.01 -0.78
N PRO A 39 -1.10 15.79 -1.84
CA PRO A 39 -0.36 16.99 -2.15
C PRO A 39 -0.48 18.00 -1.00
N ALA A 40 0.62 18.64 -0.62
CA ALA A 40 0.68 19.64 0.44
C ALA A 40 0.04 20.97 0.02
N ALA A 41 0.18 21.35 -1.25
CA ALA A 41 -0.35 22.59 -1.82
C ALA A 41 -1.38 22.33 -2.92
N LYS A 42 -2.30 23.28 -3.12
CA LYS A 42 -3.26 23.29 -4.23
C LYS A 42 -2.90 24.38 -5.24
N PRO A 43 -2.99 24.10 -6.57
CA PRO A 43 -3.43 22.83 -7.18
C PRO A 43 -2.31 21.77 -7.20
N GLY A 44 -2.61 20.56 -6.71
CA GLY A 44 -1.73 19.39 -6.75
C GLY A 44 -2.25 18.30 -7.70
N PRO A 45 -1.49 17.20 -7.92
CA PRO A 45 -1.97 16.06 -8.70
C PRO A 45 -3.21 15.42 -8.05
N SER A 46 -4.07 14.81 -8.87
CA SER A 46 -5.26 14.12 -8.39
C SER A 46 -4.88 12.74 -7.86
N ILE A 47 -4.96 12.52 -6.55
CA ILE A 47 -4.69 11.23 -5.93
C ILE A 47 -5.99 10.75 -5.29
N ALA A 48 -6.57 9.68 -5.84
CA ALA A 48 -7.77 9.08 -5.26
C ALA A 48 -7.41 8.36 -3.95
N ARG A 49 -8.30 8.40 -2.95
CA ARG A 49 -8.12 7.56 -1.74
C ARG A 49 -8.28 6.09 -2.07
N SER A 50 -9.32 5.81 -2.82
CA SER A 50 -9.69 4.50 -3.32
C SER A 50 -10.68 4.67 -4.47
N PHE A 51 -10.96 3.57 -5.18
CA PHE A 51 -12.07 3.50 -6.11
C PHE A 51 -12.56 2.06 -6.26
N VAL A 52 -13.76 1.89 -6.80
CA VAL A 52 -14.31 0.57 -7.14
C VAL A 52 -14.34 0.40 -8.64
N ARG A 53 -13.82 -0.72 -9.13
CA ARG A 53 -13.86 -1.13 -10.51
C ARG A 53 -14.63 -2.44 -10.67
N LYS A 54 -15.51 -2.51 -11.67
CA LYS A 54 -16.22 -3.74 -12.00
C LYS A 54 -15.42 -4.55 -13.03
N VAL A 55 -15.19 -5.83 -12.75
CA VAL A 55 -14.57 -6.80 -13.67
C VAL A 55 -15.53 -7.98 -13.81
N GLY A 56 -16.16 -8.11 -14.97
CA GLY A 56 -17.30 -9.03 -15.14
C GLY A 56 -18.46 -8.63 -14.23
N SER A 57 -18.89 -9.52 -13.34
CA SER A 57 -19.90 -9.25 -12.32
C SER A 57 -19.32 -8.76 -10.98
N ILE A 58 -18.02 -8.89 -10.77
CA ILE A 58 -17.36 -8.67 -9.48
C ILE A 58 -16.96 -7.21 -9.33
N ARG A 59 -17.23 -6.61 -8.17
CA ARG A 59 -16.75 -5.28 -7.79
C ARG A 59 -15.46 -5.38 -6.98
N ILE A 60 -14.40 -4.78 -7.49
CA ILE A 60 -13.07 -4.76 -6.88
C ILE A 60 -12.80 -3.34 -6.37
N GLY A 61 -12.68 -3.20 -5.06
CA GLY A 61 -12.21 -1.99 -4.39
C GLY A 61 -10.68 -1.96 -4.40
N ILE A 62 -10.11 -0.84 -4.80
CA ILE A 62 -8.67 -0.63 -4.90
C ILE A 62 -8.32 0.61 -4.09
N THR A 63 -7.38 0.45 -3.17
CA THR A 63 -6.73 1.55 -2.45
C THR A 63 -5.22 1.36 -2.45
N GLY A 64 -4.47 2.31 -1.92
CA GLY A 64 -3.03 2.20 -1.77
C GLY A 64 -2.53 2.86 -0.49
N ILE A 65 -1.34 2.50 -0.03
CA ILE A 65 -0.68 3.11 1.12
C ILE A 65 0.82 3.24 0.86
N ALA A 66 1.46 4.20 1.48
CA ALA A 66 2.92 4.29 1.48
C ALA A 66 3.45 4.52 2.90
N THR A 67 4.62 3.96 3.20
CA THR A 67 5.36 4.25 4.44
C THR A 67 5.60 5.76 4.58
N PRO A 68 5.05 6.43 5.62
CA PRO A 68 5.07 7.89 5.73
C PRO A 68 6.48 8.49 5.74
N GLU A 69 7.42 7.80 6.37
CA GLU A 69 8.82 8.19 6.52
C GLU A 69 9.51 8.32 5.16
N ASP A 70 9.15 7.47 4.20
CA ASP A 70 9.74 7.49 2.86
C ASP A 70 9.16 8.59 1.96
N VAL A 71 7.97 9.10 2.29
CA VAL A 71 7.28 10.18 1.56
C VAL A 71 7.68 11.55 2.10
N GLY A 72 7.95 11.64 3.40
CA GLY A 72 8.23 12.88 4.14
C GLY A 72 9.49 13.65 3.72
N THR A 73 10.23 13.18 2.71
CA THR A 73 11.40 13.89 2.17
C THR A 73 11.05 14.98 1.15
N SER A 74 9.80 15.04 0.69
CA SER A 74 9.32 16.00 -0.32
C SER A 74 8.41 17.05 0.30
N GLU A 75 8.66 18.34 0.08
CA GLU A 75 7.77 19.42 0.55
C GLU A 75 6.42 19.45 -0.21
N ASP A 76 6.33 18.77 -1.35
CA ASP A 76 5.15 18.75 -2.21
C ASP A 76 4.04 17.83 -1.68
N PHE A 77 4.36 16.91 -0.75
CA PHE A 77 3.45 15.86 -0.29
C PHE A 77 3.49 15.67 1.21
N VAL A 78 2.35 15.26 1.77
CA VAL A 78 2.22 14.84 3.16
C VAL A 78 1.69 13.42 3.21
N ALA A 79 2.22 12.63 4.14
CA ALA A 79 1.74 11.29 4.42
C ALA A 79 1.18 11.20 5.86
N LEU A 80 0.03 10.55 5.99
CA LEU A 80 -0.56 10.20 7.27
C LEU A 80 -0.12 8.78 7.68
N GLU A 81 -0.19 8.47 8.97
CA GLU A 81 -0.05 7.10 9.47
C GLU A 81 -1.00 6.14 8.72
N TYR A 82 -0.44 5.10 8.10
CA TYR A 82 -1.21 4.25 7.18
C TYR A 82 -2.24 3.37 7.91
N GLY A 83 -2.00 2.98 9.17
CA GLY A 83 -2.82 1.96 9.85
C GLY A 83 -4.26 2.42 10.05
N PRO A 84 -4.50 3.52 10.79
CA PRO A 84 -5.84 4.07 11.01
C PRO A 84 -6.56 4.42 9.70
N VAL A 85 -5.83 5.05 8.76
CA VAL A 85 -6.39 5.47 7.47
C VAL A 85 -6.83 4.26 6.64
N LEU A 86 -6.05 3.18 6.64
CA LEU A 86 -6.36 1.97 5.89
C LEU A 86 -7.56 1.23 6.49
N ILE A 87 -7.70 1.19 7.82
CA ILE A 87 -8.88 0.59 8.50
C ILE A 87 -10.17 1.26 8.00
N ASP A 88 -10.22 2.59 8.06
CA ASP A 88 -11.40 3.35 7.63
C ASP A 88 -11.69 3.17 6.13
N GLU A 89 -10.64 3.18 5.31
CA GLU A 89 -10.77 3.08 3.86
C GLU A 89 -11.23 1.67 3.42
N VAL A 90 -10.69 0.62 4.04
CA VAL A 90 -11.09 -0.77 3.76
C VAL A 90 -12.54 -1.00 4.20
N ALA A 91 -12.94 -0.49 5.36
CA ALA A 91 -14.33 -0.57 5.81
C ALA A 91 -15.30 0.11 4.81
N ALA A 92 -14.93 1.29 4.30
CA ALA A 92 -15.71 2.00 3.29
C ALA A 92 -15.78 1.23 1.95
N LEU A 93 -14.65 0.66 1.50
CA LEU A 93 -14.62 -0.16 0.28
C LEU A 93 -15.48 -1.40 0.41
N ARG A 94 -15.47 -2.08 1.56
CA ARG A 94 -16.26 -3.30 1.78
C ARG A 94 -17.76 -3.09 1.68
N ALA A 95 -18.26 -1.88 1.93
CA ALA A 95 -19.67 -1.57 1.73
C ALA A 95 -20.10 -1.63 0.25
N SER A 96 -19.15 -1.56 -0.69
CA SER A 96 -19.44 -1.44 -2.12
C SER A 96 -18.66 -2.39 -3.03
N ALA A 97 -17.63 -3.05 -2.50
CA ALA A 97 -16.76 -4.00 -3.20
C ALA A 97 -16.86 -5.40 -2.59
N GLU A 98 -16.79 -6.40 -3.46
CA GLU A 98 -16.73 -7.82 -3.09
C GLU A 98 -15.28 -8.26 -2.82
N VAL A 99 -14.33 -7.65 -3.54
CA VAL A 99 -12.89 -7.89 -3.37
C VAL A 99 -12.19 -6.57 -3.03
N VAL A 100 -11.32 -6.54 -2.02
CA VAL A 100 -10.52 -5.37 -1.66
C VAL A 100 -9.04 -5.67 -1.85
N VAL A 101 -8.42 -4.89 -2.74
CA VAL A 101 -6.99 -4.94 -3.07
C VAL A 101 -6.31 -3.68 -2.55
N VAL A 102 -5.22 -3.86 -1.81
CA VAL A 102 -4.37 -2.78 -1.31
C VAL A 102 -3.04 -2.80 -2.04
N LEU A 103 -2.66 -1.66 -2.62
CA LEU A 103 -1.36 -1.45 -3.24
C LEU A 103 -0.44 -0.77 -2.23
N ALA A 104 0.49 -1.52 -1.64
CA ALA A 104 1.33 -1.04 -0.54
C ALA A 104 2.76 -0.73 -1.03
N HIS A 105 3.20 0.51 -0.84
CA HIS A 105 4.63 0.80 -0.84
C HIS A 105 5.14 0.72 0.61
N SER A 106 5.49 -0.49 1.04
CA SER A 106 5.91 -0.81 2.41
C SER A 106 6.85 -2.01 2.41
N SER A 107 7.55 -2.23 3.52
CA SER A 107 8.27 -3.49 3.74
C SER A 107 7.30 -4.68 3.72
N ARG A 108 7.83 -5.89 3.53
CA ARG A 108 7.05 -7.12 3.60
C ARG A 108 6.44 -7.35 4.98
N ASN A 109 7.19 -7.04 6.04
CA ASN A 109 6.72 -7.22 7.41
C ASN A 109 5.57 -6.26 7.73
N ASP A 110 5.68 -5.00 7.34
CA ASP A 110 4.59 -4.03 7.51
C ASP A 110 3.35 -4.45 6.73
N ALA A 111 3.51 -4.96 5.51
CA ALA A 111 2.38 -5.49 4.72
C ALA A 111 1.70 -6.67 5.42
N LEU A 112 2.49 -7.59 6.03
CA LEU A 112 1.95 -8.71 6.79
C LEU A 112 1.23 -8.26 8.07
N ASP A 113 1.78 -7.26 8.76
CA ASP A 113 1.16 -6.71 9.97
C ASP A 113 -0.13 -5.96 9.64
N LEU A 114 -0.17 -5.23 8.52
CA LEU A 114 -1.40 -4.62 8.01
C LEU A 114 -2.46 -5.67 7.63
N ALA A 115 -2.05 -6.77 6.99
CA ALA A 115 -2.96 -7.86 6.65
C ALA A 115 -3.58 -8.51 7.90
N ARG A 116 -2.86 -8.55 9.02
CA ARG A 116 -3.36 -9.06 10.31
C ARG A 116 -4.22 -8.04 11.05
N LEU A 117 -3.86 -6.77 10.96
CA LEU A 117 -4.51 -5.68 11.69
C LEU A 117 -5.84 -5.25 11.04
N VAL A 118 -5.90 -5.22 9.72
CA VAL A 118 -7.02 -4.65 8.97
C VAL A 118 -7.90 -5.77 8.40
N GLU A 119 -9.02 -6.02 9.08
CA GLU A 119 -10.02 -6.97 8.61
C GLU A 119 -10.62 -6.51 7.28
N GLY A 120 -10.87 -7.47 6.38
CA GLY A 120 -11.47 -7.17 5.10
C GLY A 120 -10.47 -6.69 4.05
N ILE A 121 -9.19 -7.02 4.14
CA ILE A 121 -8.29 -7.01 2.97
C ILE A 121 -8.26 -8.42 2.36
N ASP A 122 -8.46 -8.56 1.05
CA ASP A 122 -8.29 -9.87 0.38
C ASP A 122 -6.88 -10.07 -0.17
N LEU A 123 -6.27 -8.99 -0.66
CA LEU A 123 -4.96 -9.02 -1.30
C LEU A 123 -4.19 -7.74 -1.02
N ILE A 124 -2.92 -7.90 -0.64
CA ILE A 124 -1.94 -6.82 -0.62
C ILE A 124 -0.91 -7.10 -1.70
N VAL A 125 -0.76 -6.14 -2.62
CA VAL A 125 0.35 -6.11 -3.58
C VAL A 125 1.36 -5.12 -3.03
N HIS A 126 2.49 -5.62 -2.54
CA HIS A 126 3.49 -4.78 -1.89
C HIS A 126 4.76 -4.59 -2.73
N ALA A 127 5.44 -3.47 -2.51
CA ALA A 127 6.80 -3.20 -2.99
C ALA A 127 7.53 -2.31 -1.97
N SER A 128 8.84 -2.48 -1.84
CA SER A 128 9.71 -1.67 -0.99
C SER A 128 10.95 -1.21 -1.75
N ARG A 129 11.63 -0.17 -1.24
CA ARG A 129 12.96 0.21 -1.73
C ARG A 129 14.04 -0.79 -1.33
N ASP A 130 13.87 -1.41 -0.17
CA ASP A 130 14.78 -2.44 0.29
C ASP A 130 14.59 -3.67 -0.57
N ALA A 131 15.68 -4.15 -1.16
CA ALA A 131 15.76 -5.47 -1.77
C ALA A 131 15.75 -6.54 -0.66
N GLU A 132 14.76 -6.50 0.22
CA GLU A 132 14.36 -7.68 0.97
C GLU A 132 13.82 -8.62 -0.09
N GLY A 133 14.69 -9.54 -0.54
CA GLY A 133 14.31 -10.59 -1.46
C GLY A 133 13.15 -11.39 -0.89
N PHE A 134 12.64 -12.33 -1.68
CA PHE A 134 11.83 -13.41 -1.16
C PHE A 134 12.68 -14.28 -0.21
N ASP A 135 13.10 -13.74 0.94
CA ASP A 135 13.78 -14.53 1.94
C ASP A 135 12.77 -15.54 2.47
N GLU A 136 13.22 -16.79 2.41
CA GLU A 136 12.50 -18.00 2.75
C GLU A 136 11.76 -17.79 4.09
N PRO A 137 10.46 -18.16 4.19
CA PRO A 137 9.75 -18.02 5.45
C PRO A 137 10.57 -18.70 6.56
N PRO A 138 10.66 -18.08 7.75
CA PRO A 138 11.41 -18.66 8.85
C PRO A 138 10.89 -20.08 9.09
N PRO A 139 11.79 -21.06 9.34
CA PRO A 139 11.37 -22.43 9.56
C PRO A 139 10.36 -22.47 10.72
N PRO A 140 9.33 -23.33 10.65
CA PRO A 140 8.34 -23.42 11.70
C PRO A 140 9.04 -23.70 13.04
N GLU A 141 8.67 -22.97 14.08
CA GLU A 141 9.24 -23.13 15.41
C GLU A 141 9.18 -24.61 15.81
N SER A 142 10.35 -25.21 16.08
CA SER A 142 10.42 -26.58 16.53
C SER A 142 9.81 -26.68 17.91
N SER A 143 8.69 -27.38 18.01
CA SER A 143 8.07 -27.79 19.26
C SER A 143 8.86 -28.92 19.93
N ASP A 144 10.18 -28.75 20.11
CA ASP A 144 10.99 -29.66 20.91
C ASP A 144 11.26 -29.07 22.28
N GLY A 145 10.20 -29.07 23.08
CA GLY A 145 10.31 -29.15 24.53
C GLY A 145 10.95 -30.47 24.93
N ARG A 146 12.29 -30.54 24.95
CA ARG A 146 13.02 -31.52 25.75
C ARG A 146 14.17 -30.86 26.49
N SER A 147 13.90 -30.62 27.77
CA SER A 147 14.88 -30.46 28.82
C SER A 147 15.80 -31.69 28.90
N SER A 148 17.10 -31.45 29.10
CA SER A 148 17.98 -32.41 29.78
C SER A 148 19.25 -31.72 30.31
N PRO A 149 19.87 -32.27 31.36
CA PRO A 149 20.23 -31.48 32.53
C PRO A 149 21.72 -31.21 32.65
N ALA A 150 22.02 -30.29 33.57
CA ALA A 150 23.34 -29.97 34.07
C ALA A 150 24.16 -31.22 34.41
N ARG A 151 25.47 -31.17 34.12
CA ARG A 151 26.48 -31.96 34.82
C ARG A 151 27.54 -31.02 35.38
N ALA A 152 27.88 -31.37 36.62
CA ALA A 152 28.77 -30.71 37.57
C ALA A 152 30.23 -30.63 37.11
#